data_AF-A0A0J6WV60-F1
#
_entry.id   AF-A0A0J6WV60-F1
#
_cell.length_a   1.000
_cell.length_b   1.000
_cell.length_c   1.000
_cell.angle_alpha   90.00
_cell.angle_beta   90.00
_cell.angle_gamma   90.00
#
_symmetry.space_group_name_H-M   'P 1'
#
loop_
_entity.id
_entity.type
_entity.pdbx_description
1 polymer ?
#
loop_
_entity_poly.entity_id
_entity_poly.type
_entity_poly.pdbx_seq_one_letter_code
_entity_poly.pdbx_strand_id
1 'polypeptide(L)'
;MFNFTWTGRTSGKTTDISSYVTSCVWSGDTEQAARKIDFSIAYNLKDTGFINQNIAVGDTITMSFTDDTVQNTTAVEVFRGIVFIRNRNTANFTFEYTAYDKLIYLAKSKTTRKFKNITVDAVIQRVANDNSLTIGSIVSIGVTVNFIADHMSYTEILKKAFALAYAQNKKKYNFYVNQDKLYVVEQSETVENYTASDSVNIENAQHSESIEDMINTVMIVDHNGDQIGTVSNSSDVTAYGKLQEVYKVDKKQDTKTAATAMLKSVAYKSSLNGIGNVQCIAGYAITIQEEQMKGLFTIKSDKHTIQNGKHMMELDIEYLNTISNVTTTGSLVDTSTVNGVSSVDNTNVDAGLADGWSAWGGQTMDNGADGCAEAVGKIGGYYSPFLAQEYNGGVAGVPQMVSDAENKGLLQDFDSSNLQKGDVIVYGDNDHVVIYDGNGGYYGNSSSANNGQGLTVHGDDYTEMGGLVPTKIIKASQG
;
A
#
# COMPACT_ATOMS: atom_id res chain seq x y z
N MET A 1 -24.69 -1.84 23.72
CA MET A 1 -24.86 -0.53 24.42
C MET A 1 -23.57 0.28 24.48
N PHE A 2 -23.63 1.60 24.23
CA PHE A 2 -22.49 2.52 24.39
C PHE A 2 -22.59 3.31 25.69
N ASN A 3 -21.47 3.44 26.39
CA ASN A 3 -21.34 4.19 27.63
C ASN A 3 -20.30 5.29 27.47
N PHE A 4 -20.54 6.44 28.11
CA PHE A 4 -19.69 7.62 28.03
C PHE A 4 -19.34 8.11 29.43
N THR A 5 -18.06 8.35 29.65
CA THR A 5 -17.59 8.99 30.88
C THR A 5 -16.68 10.16 30.53
N TRP A 6 -16.60 11.12 31.44
CA TRP A 6 -15.56 12.16 31.38
C TRP A 6 -14.76 12.20 32.67
N THR A 7 -13.46 12.50 32.55
CA THR A 7 -12.54 12.67 33.68
C THR A 7 -12.00 14.09 33.67
N GLY A 8 -12.21 14.81 34.78
CA GLY A 8 -11.71 16.18 34.92
C GLY A 8 -10.19 16.25 34.99
N ARG A 9 -9.56 17.06 34.13
CA ARG A 9 -8.09 17.15 34.00
C ARG A 9 -7.36 17.55 35.29
N THR A 10 -8.03 18.33 36.16
CA THR A 10 -7.46 18.81 37.43
C THR A 10 -7.88 17.95 38.61
N SER A 11 -9.11 17.43 38.61
CA SER A 11 -9.66 16.66 39.73
C SER A 11 -9.33 15.17 39.66
N GLY A 12 -9.07 14.63 38.46
CA GLY A 12 -8.97 13.20 38.20
C GLY A 12 -10.29 12.44 38.41
N LYS A 13 -11.39 13.14 38.72
CA LYS A 13 -12.69 12.50 39.00
C LYS A 13 -13.36 12.11 37.69
N THR A 14 -13.71 10.83 37.59
CA THR A 14 -14.52 10.28 36.49
C THR A 14 -16.00 10.36 36.81
N THR A 15 -16.81 10.76 35.83
CA THR A 15 -18.28 10.88 35.93
C THR A 15 -18.93 10.24 34.71
N ASP A 16 -19.96 9.42 34.94
CA ASP A 16 -20.81 8.85 33.88
C ASP A 16 -21.75 9.91 33.32
N ILE A 17 -21.77 10.03 31.99
CA ILE A 17 -22.62 10.97 31.24
C ILE A 17 -23.44 10.27 30.15
N SER A 18 -23.51 8.93 30.17
CA SER A 18 -24.17 8.15 29.13
C SER A 18 -25.63 8.59 28.91
N SER A 19 -26.35 8.90 30.00
CA SER A 19 -27.73 9.40 29.95
C SER A 19 -27.88 10.84 29.47
N TYR A 20 -26.79 11.60 29.38
CA TYR A 20 -26.79 12.96 28.86
C TYR A 20 -26.49 12.99 27.35
N VAL A 21 -25.80 11.99 26.80
CA VAL A 21 -25.38 11.98 25.39
C VAL A 21 -26.59 11.85 24.48
N THR A 22 -26.80 12.85 23.61
CA THR A 22 -27.89 12.86 22.63
C THR A 22 -27.46 12.34 21.26
N SER A 23 -26.18 12.48 20.93
CA SER A 23 -25.58 11.99 19.69
C SER A 23 -24.06 11.92 19.82
N CYS A 24 -23.44 10.95 19.15
CA CYS A 24 -22.00 10.85 19.01
C CYS A 24 -21.66 10.40 17.58
N VAL A 25 -20.68 11.05 16.97
CA VAL A 25 -20.01 10.60 15.74
C VAL A 25 -18.58 10.25 16.10
N TRP A 26 -18.22 8.98 15.99
CA TRP A 26 -16.86 8.48 16.20
C TRP A 26 -16.24 8.12 14.85
N SER A 27 -15.09 8.69 14.53
CA SER A 27 -14.51 8.56 13.19
C SER A 27 -12.99 8.47 13.22
N GLY A 28 -12.42 7.84 12.20
CA GLY A 28 -10.99 7.88 11.89
C GLY A 28 -10.71 7.72 10.40
N ASP A 29 -9.48 8.02 10.01
CA ASP A 29 -9.02 7.97 8.61
C ASP A 29 -7.53 7.61 8.61
N THR A 30 -7.10 6.66 7.79
CA THR A 30 -5.69 6.29 7.62
C THR A 30 -4.79 7.47 7.22
N GLU A 31 -5.36 8.51 6.61
CA GLU A 31 -4.65 9.75 6.29
C GLU A 31 -4.63 10.76 7.45
N GLN A 32 -5.60 10.72 8.36
CA GLN A 32 -5.64 11.57 9.55
C GLN A 32 -5.21 10.79 10.77
N ALA A 33 -4.09 11.17 11.38
CA ALA A 33 -3.51 10.34 12.43
C ALA A 33 -4.41 10.16 13.67
N ALA A 34 -5.22 11.15 14.05
CA ALA A 34 -6.01 11.09 15.29
C ALA A 34 -7.45 10.70 15.01
N ARG A 35 -7.95 9.68 15.73
CA ARG A 35 -9.38 9.40 15.80
C ARG A 35 -10.07 10.51 16.58
N LYS A 36 -11.32 10.78 16.21
CA LYS A 36 -12.12 11.88 16.73
C LYS A 36 -13.47 11.35 17.20
N ILE A 37 -13.99 11.93 18.27
CA ILE A 37 -15.42 11.93 18.57
C ILE A 37 -15.97 13.35 18.53
N ASP A 38 -17.09 13.53 17.84
CA ASP A 38 -17.94 14.72 17.93
C ASP A 38 -19.24 14.30 18.64
N PHE A 39 -19.47 14.81 19.84
CA PHE A 39 -20.64 14.40 20.64
C PHE A 39 -21.37 15.58 21.24
N SER A 40 -22.67 15.37 21.45
CA SER A 40 -23.57 16.35 22.05
C SER A 40 -24.17 15.78 23.32
N ILE A 41 -24.29 16.62 24.34
CA ILE A 41 -25.00 16.28 25.58
C ILE A 41 -26.18 17.22 25.80
N ALA A 42 -27.21 16.73 26.47
CA ALA A 42 -28.31 17.54 26.96
C ALA A 42 -27.79 18.60 27.96
N TYR A 43 -28.27 19.83 27.80
CA TYR A 43 -27.87 20.98 28.60
C TYR A 43 -29.03 21.95 28.74
N ASN A 44 -29.43 22.27 29.97
CA ASN A 44 -30.58 23.13 30.23
C ASN A 44 -30.35 24.06 31.42
N LEU A 45 -30.42 25.39 31.18
CA LEU A 45 -30.34 26.41 32.22
C LEU A 45 -31.70 26.91 32.70
N LYS A 46 -32.78 26.58 31.97
CA LYS A 46 -34.15 27.02 32.29
C LYS A 46 -34.85 26.04 33.23
N ASP A 47 -34.50 24.75 33.14
CA ASP A 47 -34.95 23.74 34.08
C ASP A 47 -34.01 23.69 35.29
N THR A 48 -34.49 24.15 36.44
CA THR A 48 -33.72 24.19 37.69
C THR A 48 -33.44 22.81 38.27
N GLY A 49 -34.20 21.78 37.86
CA GLY A 49 -33.96 20.39 38.27
C GLY A 49 -32.87 19.70 37.45
N PHE A 50 -32.47 20.28 36.33
CA PHE A 50 -31.49 19.67 35.43
C PHE A 50 -30.05 19.89 35.93
N ILE A 51 -29.30 18.80 36.12
CA ILE A 51 -27.90 18.85 36.59
C ILE A 51 -26.96 18.91 35.39
N ASN A 52 -26.56 20.12 34.99
CA ASN A 52 -25.63 20.30 33.88
C ASN A 52 -24.23 19.75 34.17
N GLN A 53 -23.63 19.11 33.17
CA GLN A 53 -22.25 18.64 33.23
C GLN A 53 -21.27 19.77 32.93
N ASN A 54 -20.17 19.84 33.68
CA ASN A 54 -19.14 20.87 33.52
C ASN A 54 -17.87 20.33 32.83
N ILE A 55 -18.05 19.78 31.64
CA ILE A 55 -16.94 19.28 30.81
C ILE A 55 -16.19 20.48 30.23
N ALA A 56 -14.88 20.53 30.44
CA ALA A 56 -14.00 21.58 29.96
C ALA A 56 -13.05 21.07 28.85
N VAL A 57 -12.51 22.01 28.06
CA VAL A 57 -11.39 21.71 27.15
C VAL A 57 -10.24 21.12 27.98
N GLY A 58 -9.58 20.10 27.48
CA GLY A 58 -8.51 19.38 28.17
C GLY A 58 -8.98 18.24 29.08
N ASP A 59 -10.29 18.11 29.35
CA ASP A 59 -10.82 16.93 30.04
C ASP A 59 -10.78 15.70 29.13
N THR A 60 -10.75 14.52 29.73
CA THR A 60 -10.73 13.25 28.99
C THR A 60 -12.16 12.74 28.81
N ILE A 61 -12.49 12.28 27.60
CA ILE A 61 -13.71 11.52 27.31
C ILE A 61 -13.32 10.09 26.99
N THR A 62 -14.02 9.15 27.60
CA THR A 62 -13.91 7.73 27.31
C THR A 62 -15.27 7.20 26.85
N MET A 63 -15.26 6.50 25.72
CA MET A 63 -16.40 5.76 25.19
C MET A 63 -16.10 4.27 25.28
N SER A 64 -17.05 3.51 25.81
CA SER A 64 -16.97 2.06 25.93
C SER A 64 -18.20 1.41 25.32
N PHE A 65 -18.02 0.19 24.81
CA PHE A 65 -19.08 -0.63 24.22
C PHE A 65 -19.27 -1.92 25.03
N THR A 66 -20.52 -2.30 25.23
CA THR A 66 -20.93 -3.56 25.85
C THR A 66 -21.88 -4.28 24.89
N ASP A 67 -21.56 -5.50 24.49
CA ASP A 67 -22.46 -6.35 23.70
C ASP A 67 -23.54 -6.97 24.61
N ASP A 68 -24.71 -6.34 24.65
CA ASP A 68 -25.82 -6.78 25.51
C ASP A 68 -26.43 -8.13 25.09
N THR A 69 -26.09 -8.64 23.90
CA THR A 69 -26.51 -9.97 23.44
C THR A 69 -25.67 -11.10 24.05
N VAL A 70 -24.49 -10.79 24.58
CA VAL A 70 -23.57 -11.74 25.20
C VAL A 70 -23.67 -11.65 26.74
N GLN A 71 -24.18 -12.72 27.37
CA GLN A 71 -24.28 -12.77 28.83
C GLN A 71 -22.90 -12.61 29.50
N ASN A 72 -22.84 -11.80 30.56
CA ASN A 72 -21.63 -11.50 31.34
C ASN A 72 -20.49 -10.83 30.56
N THR A 73 -20.79 -10.15 29.45
CA THR A 73 -19.75 -9.40 28.73
C THR A 73 -19.29 -8.18 29.53
N THR A 74 -18.00 -7.86 29.44
CA THR A 74 -17.40 -6.67 30.07
C THR A 74 -17.37 -5.53 29.06
N ALA A 75 -17.63 -4.30 29.52
CA ALA A 75 -17.50 -3.12 28.68
C ALA A 75 -16.06 -2.97 28.16
N VAL A 76 -15.90 -2.86 26.84
CA VAL A 76 -14.63 -2.65 26.17
C VAL A 76 -14.47 -1.17 25.85
N GLU A 77 -13.36 -0.56 26.24
CA GLU A 77 -13.03 0.81 25.83
C GLU A 77 -12.77 0.83 24.32
N VAL A 78 -13.54 1.64 23.60
CA VAL A 78 -13.42 1.79 22.13
C VAL A 78 -12.81 3.14 21.75
N PHE A 79 -12.86 4.12 22.64
CA PHE A 79 -12.20 5.41 22.42
C PHE A 79 -11.83 6.09 23.74
N ARG A 80 -10.67 6.75 23.75
CA ARG A 80 -10.24 7.67 24.80
C ARG A 80 -9.57 8.87 24.16
N GLY A 81 -10.09 10.06 24.46
CA GLY A 81 -9.60 11.30 23.88
C GLY A 81 -9.72 12.50 24.78
N ILE A 82 -9.06 13.59 24.40
CA ILE A 82 -9.05 14.86 25.12
C ILE A 82 -9.99 15.83 24.41
N VAL A 83 -10.83 16.56 25.16
CA VAL A 83 -11.71 17.60 24.62
C VAL A 83 -10.86 18.76 24.10
N PHE A 84 -10.90 19.03 22.80
CA PHE A 84 -10.22 20.18 22.19
C PHE A 84 -11.18 21.34 21.96
N ILE A 85 -12.44 21.02 21.68
CA ILE A 85 -13.46 22.01 21.33
C ILE A 85 -14.68 21.75 22.20
N ARG A 86 -15.28 22.82 22.70
CA ARG A 86 -16.62 22.82 23.25
C ARG A 86 -17.37 24.00 22.68
N ASN A 87 -18.59 23.77 22.22
CA ASN A 87 -19.43 24.78 21.61
C ASN A 87 -20.83 24.76 22.24
N ARG A 88 -21.39 25.94 22.47
CA ARG A 88 -22.76 26.09 22.96
C ARG A 88 -23.50 27.09 22.12
N ASN A 89 -24.51 26.61 21.41
CA ASN A 89 -25.52 27.46 20.80
C ASN A 89 -26.69 27.66 21.78
N THR A 90 -26.98 28.90 22.16
CA THR A 90 -28.06 29.23 23.10
C THR A 90 -29.47 28.88 22.61
N ALA A 91 -29.64 28.69 21.30
CA ALA A 91 -30.91 28.27 20.72
C ALA A 91 -31.25 26.80 21.03
N ASN A 92 -30.23 25.99 21.32
CA ASN A 92 -30.37 24.54 21.51
C ASN A 92 -30.18 24.18 22.99
N PHE A 93 -30.92 23.16 23.45
CA PHE A 93 -30.74 22.58 24.80
C PHE A 93 -29.63 21.53 24.82
N THR A 94 -28.52 21.82 24.12
CA THR A 94 -27.38 20.92 23.98
C THR A 94 -26.06 21.65 24.15
N PHE A 95 -25.02 20.90 24.49
CA PHE A 95 -23.64 21.34 24.47
C PHE A 95 -22.85 20.37 23.59
N GLU A 96 -22.12 20.89 22.61
CA GLU A 96 -21.37 20.13 21.61
C GLU A 96 -19.88 20.11 21.97
N TYR A 97 -19.24 18.97 21.74
CA TYR A 97 -17.83 18.76 22.06
C TYR A 97 -17.14 17.99 20.94
N THR A 98 -15.87 18.33 20.71
CA THR A 98 -14.96 17.54 19.89
C THR A 98 -13.80 17.09 20.75
N ALA A 99 -13.58 15.77 20.80
CA ALA A 99 -12.43 15.18 21.45
C ALA A 99 -11.62 14.34 20.46
N TYR A 100 -10.30 14.34 20.64
CA TYR A 100 -9.38 13.55 19.82
C TYR A 100 -8.56 12.62 20.69
N ASP A 101 -8.20 11.46 20.17
CA ASP A 101 -7.19 10.62 20.82
C ASP A 101 -5.82 11.34 20.90
N LYS A 102 -4.85 10.74 21.60
CA LYS A 102 -3.55 11.37 21.81
C LYS A 102 -2.69 11.51 20.55
N LEU A 103 -3.02 10.87 19.43
CA LEU A 103 -2.28 11.09 18.17
C LEU A 103 -2.45 12.52 17.66
N ILE A 104 -3.47 13.26 18.13
CA ILE A 104 -3.65 14.67 17.78
C ILE A 104 -2.44 15.53 18.15
N TYR A 105 -1.75 15.19 19.24
CA TYR A 105 -0.56 15.91 19.68
C TYR A 105 0.62 15.62 18.75
N LEU A 106 0.77 14.38 18.27
CA LEU A 106 1.79 14.03 17.29
C LEU A 106 1.50 14.68 15.93
N ALA A 107 0.23 14.77 15.55
CA ALA A 107 -0.20 15.39 14.29
C ALA A 107 0.04 16.90 14.28
N LYS A 108 -0.16 17.57 15.43
CA LYS A 108 0.00 19.02 15.56
C LYS A 108 1.41 19.48 15.94
N SER A 109 2.21 18.62 16.56
CA SER A 109 3.56 18.96 17.02
C SER A 109 4.59 18.64 15.95
N LYS A 110 5.43 19.62 15.61
CA LYS A 110 6.45 19.52 14.57
C LYS A 110 7.86 19.53 15.13
N THR A 111 8.79 18.92 14.41
CA THR A 111 10.21 18.90 14.76
C THR A 111 11.08 18.93 13.52
N THR A 112 12.38 19.19 13.73
CA THR A 112 13.41 19.02 12.71
C THR A 112 14.50 18.09 13.22
N ARG A 113 14.71 16.96 12.55
CA ARG A 113 15.71 15.96 12.95
C ARG A 113 16.22 15.14 11.77
N LYS A 114 17.49 14.80 11.83
CA LYS A 114 18.12 13.83 10.93
C LYS A 114 18.05 12.42 11.53
N PHE A 115 17.46 11.49 10.79
CA PHE A 115 17.47 10.05 11.05
C PHE A 115 18.50 9.41 10.12
N LYS A 116 19.54 8.79 10.67
CA LYS A 116 20.63 8.17 9.91
C LYS A 116 20.89 6.78 10.46
N ASN A 117 20.89 5.78 9.58
CA ASN A 117 21.16 4.38 9.90
C ASN A 117 20.40 3.91 11.15
N ILE A 118 19.10 4.16 11.17
CA ILE A 118 18.21 3.85 12.29
C ILE A 118 17.10 2.91 11.82
N THR A 119 16.72 1.95 12.66
CA THR A 119 15.58 1.08 12.37
C THR A 119 14.27 1.84 12.48
N VAL A 120 13.27 1.45 11.71
CA VAL A 120 11.91 2.03 11.81
C VAL A 120 11.34 1.85 13.23
N ASP A 121 11.62 0.72 13.88
CA ASP A 121 11.27 0.43 15.27
C ASP A 121 11.85 1.48 16.23
N ALA A 122 13.12 1.85 16.04
CA ALA A 122 13.77 2.89 16.83
C ALA A 122 13.24 4.30 16.50
N VAL A 123 12.80 4.56 15.27
CA VAL A 123 12.07 5.80 14.92
C VAL A 123 10.76 5.87 15.70
N ILE A 124 9.97 4.80 15.73
CA ILE A 124 8.71 4.74 16.50
C ILE A 124 8.98 5.00 17.98
N GLN A 125 9.98 4.31 18.56
CA GLN A 125 10.37 4.51 19.95
C GLN A 125 10.74 5.97 20.23
N ARG A 126 11.47 6.60 19.32
CA ARG A 126 11.89 7.98 19.49
C ARG A 126 10.72 8.95 19.42
N VAL A 127 9.79 8.74 18.49
CA VAL A 127 8.56 9.54 18.37
C VAL A 127 7.71 9.43 19.64
N ALA A 128 7.53 8.21 20.17
CA ALA A 128 6.78 8.00 21.40
C ALA A 128 7.42 8.72 22.59
N ASN A 129 8.74 8.58 22.77
CA ASN A 129 9.49 9.22 23.86
C ASN A 129 9.44 10.75 23.79
N ASP A 130 9.67 11.32 22.60
CA ASP A 130 9.65 12.78 22.41
C ASP A 130 8.27 13.40 22.75
N ASN A 131 7.20 12.60 22.71
CA ASN A 131 5.82 13.03 22.98
C ASN A 131 5.22 12.44 24.27
N SER A 132 6.03 11.82 25.13
CA SER A 132 5.58 11.19 26.38
C SER A 132 4.43 10.19 26.18
N LEU A 133 4.44 9.45 25.06
CA LEU A 133 3.52 8.34 24.82
C LEU A 133 4.13 7.02 25.26
N THR A 134 3.34 6.22 25.97
CA THR A 134 3.68 4.84 26.27
C THR A 134 3.51 4.00 25.01
N ILE A 135 4.38 3.03 24.81
CA ILE A 135 4.27 2.07 23.70
C ILE A 135 3.44 0.87 24.13
N GLY A 136 2.51 0.47 23.26
CA GLY A 136 1.78 -0.78 23.31
C GLY A 136 2.52 -1.88 22.56
N SER A 137 1.78 -2.75 21.86
CA SER A 137 2.39 -3.73 20.96
C SER A 137 2.81 -3.07 19.66
N ILE A 138 4.03 -3.38 19.20
CA ILE A 138 4.59 -2.93 17.92
C ILE A 138 5.04 -4.19 17.17
N VAL A 139 4.53 -4.38 15.96
CA VAL A 139 5.07 -5.39 15.04
C VAL A 139 6.52 -5.04 14.69
N SER A 140 7.42 -6.03 14.73
CA SER A 140 8.83 -5.82 14.38
C SER A 140 8.96 -5.53 12.89
N ILE A 141 9.54 -4.38 12.54
CA ILE A 141 9.71 -3.95 11.15
C ILE A 141 11.11 -4.28 10.64
N GLY A 142 12.15 -4.03 11.45
CA GLY A 142 13.53 -4.46 11.18
C GLY A 142 14.24 -3.73 10.02
N VAL A 143 13.55 -2.85 9.30
CA VAL A 143 14.10 -2.08 8.18
C VAL A 143 14.87 -0.86 8.69
N THR A 144 16.04 -0.61 8.11
CA THR A 144 16.85 0.58 8.39
C THR A 144 16.57 1.69 7.37
N VAL A 145 16.47 2.93 7.85
CA VAL A 145 16.10 4.08 7.03
C VAL A 145 17.00 5.29 7.28
N ASN A 146 17.08 6.15 6.26
CA ASN A 146 17.79 7.43 6.31
C ASN A 146 16.88 8.53 5.77
N PHE A 147 16.61 9.57 6.56
CA PHE A 147 15.88 10.74 6.09
C PHE A 147 16.07 11.94 7.00
N ILE A 148 15.78 13.12 6.46
CA ILE A 148 15.62 14.34 7.26
C ILE A 148 14.12 14.58 7.42
N ALA A 149 13.71 14.71 8.68
CA ALA A 149 12.42 15.28 9.04
C ALA A 149 12.64 16.78 9.16
N ASP A 150 12.26 17.56 8.16
CA ASP A 150 12.39 19.02 8.18
C ASP A 150 11.00 19.64 8.36
N HIS A 151 10.80 20.33 9.48
CA HIS A 151 9.52 20.90 9.87
C HIS A 151 8.31 19.92 9.76
N MET A 152 8.56 18.63 10.00
CA MET A 152 7.55 17.57 9.90
C MET A 152 6.87 17.34 11.25
N SER A 153 5.58 17.02 11.24
CA SER A 153 4.87 16.51 12.39
C SER A 153 5.36 15.11 12.75
N TYR A 154 5.15 14.69 13.99
CA TYR A 154 5.55 13.35 14.40
C TYR A 154 4.79 12.24 13.65
N THR A 155 3.55 12.50 13.23
CA THR A 155 2.79 11.55 12.40
C THR A 155 3.32 11.49 10.98
N GLU A 156 3.74 12.62 10.40
CA GLU A 156 4.42 12.65 9.11
C GLU A 156 5.76 11.90 9.16
N ILE A 157 6.48 11.98 10.28
CA ILE A 157 7.72 11.21 10.50
C ILE A 157 7.45 9.71 10.48
N LEU A 158 6.42 9.24 11.20
CA LEU A 158 6.03 7.83 11.20
C LEU A 158 5.62 7.36 9.81
N LYS A 159 4.74 8.11 9.13
CA LYS A 159 4.32 7.81 7.75
C LYS A 159 5.51 7.74 6.78
N LYS A 160 6.45 8.69 6.87
CA LYS A 160 7.66 8.69 6.04
C LYS A 160 8.56 7.48 6.33
N ALA A 161 8.72 7.10 7.60
CA ALA A 161 9.47 5.90 7.95
C ALA A 161 8.80 4.63 7.40
N PHE A 162 7.46 4.54 7.46
CA PHE A 162 6.71 3.41 6.91
C PHE A 162 6.75 3.36 5.38
N ALA A 163 6.70 4.51 4.70
CA ALA A 163 6.87 4.57 3.24
C ALA A 163 8.27 4.07 2.82
N LEU A 164 9.32 4.45 3.56
CA LEU A 164 10.68 3.96 3.34
C LEU A 164 10.84 2.47 3.69
N ALA A 165 10.07 1.97 4.66
CA ALA A 165 10.00 0.55 4.98
C ALA A 165 9.37 -0.24 3.84
N TYR A 166 8.20 0.20 3.38
CA TYR A 166 7.46 -0.38 2.26
C TYR A 166 8.30 -0.45 0.99
N ALA A 167 9.10 0.59 0.70
CA ALA A 167 10.01 0.58 -0.44
C ALA A 167 10.96 -0.64 -0.43
N GLN A 168 11.36 -1.13 0.75
CA GLN A 168 12.31 -2.21 0.95
C GLN A 168 11.65 -3.58 1.17
N ASN A 169 10.59 -3.65 1.97
CA ASN A 169 9.98 -4.91 2.39
C ASN A 169 8.58 -5.17 1.81
N LYS A 170 8.00 -4.20 1.09
CA LYS A 170 6.66 -4.27 0.49
C LYS A 170 5.51 -4.51 1.48
N LYS A 171 5.74 -4.31 2.77
CA LYS A 171 4.71 -4.42 3.83
C LYS A 171 4.17 -3.04 4.21
N LYS A 172 2.85 -2.94 4.36
CA LYS A 172 2.18 -1.73 4.83
C LYS A 172 1.94 -1.81 6.33
N TYR A 173 2.19 -0.70 7.01
CA TYR A 173 2.05 -0.60 8.46
C TYR A 173 1.10 0.53 8.82
N ASN A 174 0.31 0.33 9.86
CA ASN A 174 -0.56 1.35 10.43
C ASN A 174 -0.21 1.57 11.90
N PHE A 175 -0.45 2.78 12.42
CA PHE A 175 -0.27 3.12 13.82
C PHE A 175 -1.56 3.71 14.39
N TYR A 176 -1.86 3.39 15.65
CA TYR A 176 -3.03 3.92 16.35
C TYR A 176 -2.74 4.08 17.85
N VAL A 177 -3.59 4.82 18.57
CA VAL A 177 -3.54 4.89 20.03
C VAL A 177 -4.75 4.18 20.61
N ASN A 178 -4.49 3.30 21.58
CA ASN A 178 -5.53 2.69 22.40
C ASN A 178 -5.12 2.78 23.87
N GLN A 179 -6.05 3.16 24.76
CA GLN A 179 -5.80 3.31 26.20
C GLN A 179 -4.50 4.11 26.51
N ASP A 180 -4.30 5.23 25.81
CA ASP A 180 -3.11 6.09 25.91
C ASP A 180 -1.77 5.46 25.49
N LYS A 181 -1.78 4.31 24.81
CA LYS A 181 -0.58 3.64 24.30
C LYS A 181 -0.56 3.65 22.77
N LEU A 182 0.62 3.86 22.19
CA LEU A 182 0.87 3.80 20.74
C LEU A 182 1.10 2.34 20.31
N TYR A 183 0.32 1.88 19.33
CA TYR A 183 0.44 0.57 18.71
C TYR A 183 0.84 0.70 17.25
N VAL A 184 1.50 -0.33 16.72
CA VAL A 184 1.83 -0.46 15.30
C VAL A 184 1.54 -1.89 14.84
N VAL A 185 0.78 -2.01 13.75
CA VAL A 185 0.31 -3.28 13.17
C VAL A 185 0.59 -3.34 11.67
N GLU A 186 0.61 -4.54 11.10
CA GLU A 186 0.63 -4.74 9.64
C GLU A 186 -0.81 -4.57 9.10
N GLN A 187 -0.98 -3.85 7.98
CA GLN A 187 -2.31 -3.42 7.48
C GLN A 187 -3.16 -4.55 6.87
N SER A 188 -2.77 -5.82 7.07
CA SER A 188 -3.49 -7.01 6.58
C SER A 188 -4.42 -7.63 7.63
N GLU A 189 -4.48 -7.08 8.85
CA GLU A 189 -5.34 -7.62 9.90
C GLU A 189 -6.82 -7.46 9.54
N THR A 190 -7.50 -8.59 9.37
CA THR A 190 -8.91 -8.65 9.03
C THR A 190 -9.76 -8.69 10.30
N VAL A 191 -10.86 -7.94 10.32
CA VAL A 191 -11.84 -8.03 11.41
C VAL A 191 -12.41 -9.45 11.47
N GLU A 192 -12.17 -10.12 12.59
CA GLU A 192 -12.63 -11.49 12.79
C GLU A 192 -14.15 -11.55 12.95
N ASN A 193 -14.77 -12.61 12.44
CA ASN A 193 -16.19 -12.90 12.62
C ASN A 193 -17.15 -11.80 12.10
N TYR A 194 -16.70 -11.01 11.13
CA TYR A 194 -17.53 -10.00 10.48
C TYR A 194 -17.44 -10.07 8.95
N THR A 195 -18.60 -10.14 8.31
CA THR A 195 -18.76 -10.00 6.86
C THR A 195 -19.77 -8.90 6.59
N ALA A 196 -19.40 -7.91 5.79
CA ALA A 196 -20.31 -6.89 5.28
C ALA A 196 -21.15 -7.51 4.16
N SER A 197 -22.45 -7.68 4.37
CA SER A 197 -23.39 -8.21 3.37
C SER A 197 -24.69 -7.43 3.31
N ASP A 198 -25.17 -7.19 2.08
CA ASP A 198 -26.48 -6.64 1.72
C ASP A 198 -27.67 -7.40 2.35
N SER A 199 -27.51 -8.68 2.63
CA SER A 199 -28.55 -9.53 3.22
C SER A 199 -28.64 -9.47 4.75
N VAL A 200 -27.66 -8.84 5.42
CA VAL A 200 -27.54 -8.89 6.88
C VAL A 200 -27.36 -7.51 7.51
N ASN A 201 -26.34 -6.76 7.10
CA ASN A 201 -25.86 -5.61 7.88
C ASN A 201 -25.51 -4.37 7.03
N ILE A 202 -25.51 -4.47 5.71
CA ILE A 202 -25.26 -3.35 4.79
C ILE A 202 -26.59 -2.84 4.25
N GLU A 203 -26.80 -1.53 4.34
CA GLU A 203 -27.99 -0.85 3.79
C GLU A 203 -27.74 -0.39 2.36
N ASN A 204 -26.54 0.15 2.09
CA ASN A 204 -26.13 0.46 0.74
C ASN A 204 -24.61 0.39 0.56
N ALA A 205 -24.23 0.27 -0.71
CA ALA A 205 -22.87 0.31 -1.16
C ALA A 205 -22.79 1.18 -2.42
N GLN A 206 -21.67 1.87 -2.58
CA GLN A 206 -21.41 2.72 -3.73
C GLN A 206 -20.01 2.44 -4.25
N HIS A 207 -19.91 2.27 -5.56
CA HIS A 207 -18.65 2.23 -6.28
C HIS A 207 -18.68 3.28 -7.39
N SER A 208 -17.58 4.03 -7.56
CA SER A 208 -17.45 5.04 -8.59
C SER A 208 -16.06 5.03 -9.19
N GLU A 209 -16.00 5.33 -10.48
CA GLU A 209 -14.79 5.45 -11.29
C GLU A 209 -14.77 6.84 -11.94
N SER A 210 -13.63 7.52 -11.92
CA SER A 210 -13.48 8.84 -12.55
C SER A 210 -12.12 9.02 -13.19
N ILE A 211 -12.09 9.66 -14.36
CA ILE A 211 -10.88 10.14 -15.04
C ILE A 211 -10.79 11.67 -15.05
N GLU A 212 -11.66 12.36 -14.29
CA GLU A 212 -11.73 13.83 -14.27
C GLU A 212 -10.40 14.47 -13.84
N ASP A 213 -9.72 13.84 -12.87
CA ASP A 213 -8.42 14.27 -12.36
C ASP A 213 -7.24 13.52 -13.01
N MET A 214 -7.48 12.73 -14.07
CA MET A 214 -6.44 11.91 -14.70
C MET A 214 -5.35 12.79 -15.32
N ILE A 215 -4.10 12.42 -15.04
CA ILE A 215 -2.90 12.97 -15.65
C ILE A 215 -2.12 11.77 -16.13
N ASN A 216 -2.28 11.40 -17.40
CA ASN A 216 -1.60 10.25 -17.98
C ASN A 216 -0.35 10.64 -18.79
N THR A 217 -0.07 11.94 -18.92
CA THR A 217 1.18 12.46 -19.48
C THR A 217 1.66 13.68 -18.70
N VAL A 218 2.96 13.79 -18.46
CA VAL A 218 3.62 14.95 -17.85
C VAL A 218 4.74 15.39 -18.77
N MET A 219 4.57 16.56 -19.40
CA MET A 219 5.61 17.20 -20.19
C MET A 219 6.58 17.91 -19.24
N ILE A 220 7.87 17.69 -19.42
CA ILE A 220 8.90 18.31 -18.60
C ILE A 220 9.54 19.45 -19.37
N VAL A 221 9.59 20.62 -18.76
CA VAL A 221 10.17 21.83 -19.34
C VAL A 221 11.30 22.40 -18.48
N ASP A 222 12.26 23.01 -19.14
CA ASP A 222 13.37 23.70 -18.49
C ASP A 222 12.94 25.06 -17.89
N HIS A 223 13.91 25.85 -17.41
CA HIS A 223 13.63 27.18 -16.85
C HIS A 223 13.10 28.20 -17.87
N ASN A 224 13.42 28.01 -19.15
CA ASN A 224 13.04 28.85 -20.28
C ASN A 224 11.66 28.48 -20.84
N GLY A 225 11.17 27.27 -20.53
CA GLY A 225 9.91 26.74 -21.02
C GLY A 225 10.06 25.76 -22.18
N ASP A 226 11.29 25.40 -22.54
CA ASP A 226 11.58 24.44 -23.61
C ASP A 226 11.36 23.01 -23.08
N GLN A 227 10.72 22.17 -23.90
CA GLN A 227 10.48 20.77 -23.54
C GLN A 227 11.80 19.99 -23.56
N ILE A 228 12.06 19.30 -22.45
CA ILE A 228 13.27 18.49 -22.25
C ILE A 228 12.94 17.03 -21.89
N GLY A 229 11.68 16.65 -21.84
CA GLY A 229 11.29 15.28 -21.53
C GLY A 229 9.79 15.08 -21.41
N THR A 230 9.39 13.82 -21.23
CA THR A 230 8.01 13.41 -21.01
C THR A 230 7.97 12.16 -20.14
N VAL A 231 7.03 12.13 -19.18
CA VAL A 231 6.62 10.90 -18.49
C VAL A 231 5.18 10.61 -18.85
N SER A 232 4.81 9.36 -19.09
CA SER A 232 3.45 8.99 -19.47
C SER A 232 3.06 7.61 -18.96
N ASN A 233 1.77 7.41 -18.71
CA ASN A 233 1.16 6.09 -18.63
C ASN A 233 0.58 5.73 -19.99
N SER A 234 1.28 4.90 -20.75
CA SER A 234 0.89 4.55 -22.13
C SER A 234 -0.43 3.77 -22.20
N SER A 235 -0.74 2.94 -21.20
CA SER A 235 -2.02 2.20 -21.17
C SER A 235 -3.18 3.17 -21.04
N ASP A 236 -3.07 4.15 -20.15
CA ASP A 236 -4.11 5.14 -19.92
C ASP A 236 -4.24 6.12 -21.10
N VAL A 237 -3.13 6.51 -21.72
CA VAL A 237 -3.16 7.32 -22.96
C VAL A 237 -3.90 6.58 -24.08
N THR A 238 -3.67 5.28 -24.21
CA THR A 238 -4.33 4.45 -25.22
C THR A 238 -5.82 4.29 -24.93
N ALA A 239 -6.19 4.07 -23.66
CA ALA A 239 -7.57 3.83 -23.25
C ALA A 239 -8.42 5.11 -23.21
N TYR A 240 -7.88 6.23 -22.75
CA TYR A 240 -8.64 7.44 -22.40
C TYR A 240 -8.24 8.68 -23.20
N GLY A 241 -7.22 8.58 -24.06
CA GLY A 241 -6.64 9.73 -24.75
C GLY A 241 -5.69 10.53 -23.86
N LYS A 242 -4.95 11.48 -24.44
CA LYS A 242 -3.89 12.21 -23.74
C LYS A 242 -4.46 13.31 -22.82
N LEU A 243 -4.23 13.18 -21.52
CA LEU A 243 -4.47 14.20 -20.50
C LEU A 243 -3.12 14.60 -19.88
N GLN A 244 -2.67 15.80 -20.22
CA GLN A 244 -1.30 16.23 -19.98
C GLN A 244 -1.19 17.35 -18.93
N GLU A 245 -0.24 17.21 -18.02
CA GLU A 245 0.24 18.27 -17.14
C GLU A 245 1.68 18.69 -17.51
N VAL A 246 2.14 19.85 -17.04
CA VAL A 246 3.50 20.36 -17.25
C VAL A 246 4.29 20.43 -15.94
N TYR A 247 5.44 19.76 -15.90
CA TYR A 247 6.41 19.89 -14.80
C TYR A 247 7.59 20.78 -15.21
N LYS A 248 7.79 21.88 -14.48
CA LYS A 248 8.97 22.74 -14.64
C LYS A 248 10.06 22.29 -13.68
N VAL A 249 11.29 22.07 -14.19
CA VAL A 249 12.41 21.56 -13.38
C VAL A 249 12.67 22.40 -12.14
N ASP A 250 12.75 21.70 -10.99
CA ASP A 250 13.21 22.23 -9.71
C ASP A 250 14.59 21.63 -9.36
N LYS A 251 15.59 22.49 -9.15
CA LYS A 251 16.96 22.09 -8.79
C LYS A 251 17.06 21.34 -7.45
N LYS A 252 16.01 21.40 -6.62
CA LYS A 252 15.98 20.75 -5.31
C LYS A 252 15.35 19.36 -5.33
N GLN A 253 14.80 18.92 -6.46
CA GLN A 253 14.08 17.65 -6.58
C GLN A 253 14.58 16.84 -7.76
N ASP A 254 14.52 15.52 -7.65
CA ASP A 254 14.75 14.64 -8.80
C ASP A 254 13.60 14.81 -9.80
N THR A 255 13.94 15.22 -11.03
CA THR A 255 12.95 15.61 -12.05
C THR A 255 12.08 14.43 -12.47
N LYS A 256 12.66 13.24 -12.64
CA LYS A 256 11.90 12.05 -13.04
C LYS A 256 10.91 11.67 -11.94
N THR A 257 11.37 11.59 -10.70
CA THR A 257 10.54 11.26 -9.53
C THR A 257 9.39 12.24 -9.36
N ALA A 258 9.67 13.55 -9.44
CA ALA A 258 8.65 14.59 -9.27
C ALA A 258 7.61 14.56 -10.41
N ALA A 259 8.05 14.41 -11.66
CA ALA A 259 7.15 14.31 -12.80
C ALA A 259 6.32 13.02 -12.78
N THR A 260 6.91 11.88 -12.43
CA THR A 260 6.18 10.61 -12.28
C THR A 260 5.13 10.68 -11.17
N ALA A 261 5.41 11.36 -10.06
CA ALA A 261 4.46 11.54 -8.96
C ALA A 261 3.23 12.39 -9.32
N MET A 262 3.27 13.13 -10.44
CA MET A 262 2.12 13.91 -10.93
C MET A 262 1.16 13.06 -11.77
N LEU A 263 1.56 11.86 -12.21
CA LEU A 263 0.68 10.99 -12.96
C LEU A 263 -0.46 10.47 -12.07
N LYS A 264 -1.66 10.50 -12.61
CA LYS A 264 -2.90 10.04 -11.98
C LYS A 264 -3.65 9.18 -12.98
N SER A 265 -4.00 7.97 -12.59
CA SER A 265 -4.82 7.04 -13.39
C SER A 265 -6.30 7.20 -13.04
N VAL A 266 -7.13 6.23 -13.45
CA VAL A 266 -8.54 6.14 -13.05
C VAL A 266 -8.61 6.15 -11.53
N ALA A 267 -9.43 7.05 -10.99
CA ALA A 267 -9.72 7.13 -9.57
C ALA A 267 -10.92 6.24 -9.24
N TYR A 268 -10.72 5.27 -8.35
CA TYR A 268 -11.77 4.43 -7.81
C TYR A 268 -12.15 4.93 -6.41
N LYS A 269 -13.45 5.04 -6.13
CA LYS A 269 -13.94 5.29 -4.77
C LYS A 269 -15.05 4.28 -4.46
N SER A 270 -14.85 3.53 -3.40
CA SER A 270 -15.82 2.59 -2.86
C SER A 270 -16.20 3.01 -1.44
N SER A 271 -17.48 2.94 -1.13
CA SER A 271 -18.00 3.18 0.21
C SER A 271 -19.17 2.25 0.52
N LEU A 272 -19.40 1.98 1.79
CA LEU A 272 -20.58 1.26 2.27
C LEU A 272 -21.16 1.95 3.49
N ASN A 273 -22.45 1.74 3.75
CA ASN A 273 -23.05 2.05 5.03
C ASN A 273 -24.00 0.95 5.52
N GLY A 274 -24.21 0.93 6.82
CA GLY A 274 -25.06 -0.07 7.44
C GLY A 274 -25.00 -0.08 8.96
N ILE A 275 -25.43 -1.19 9.55
CA ILE A 275 -25.40 -1.41 10.99
C ILE A 275 -23.94 -1.41 11.45
N GLY A 276 -23.65 -0.62 12.49
CA GLY A 276 -22.30 -0.43 12.98
C GLY A 276 -21.72 -1.68 13.66
N ASN A 277 -20.45 -1.95 13.40
CA ASN A 277 -19.60 -2.85 14.18
C ASN A 277 -18.42 -2.04 14.74
N VAL A 278 -18.19 -2.12 16.06
CA VAL A 278 -17.14 -1.34 16.76
C VAL A 278 -15.71 -1.72 16.37
N GLN A 279 -15.51 -2.86 15.69
CA GLN A 279 -14.22 -3.30 15.18
C GLN A 279 -13.92 -2.78 13.77
N CYS A 280 -14.92 -2.30 13.03
CA CYS A 280 -14.77 -1.79 11.67
C CYS A 280 -14.19 -0.37 11.65
N ILE A 281 -12.91 -0.24 11.98
CA ILE A 281 -12.21 1.04 12.07
C ILE A 281 -11.10 1.16 11.02
N ALA A 282 -10.77 2.39 10.63
CA ALA A 282 -9.74 2.71 9.65
C ALA A 282 -8.40 2.00 9.94
N GLY A 283 -7.83 1.40 8.90
CA GLY A 283 -6.60 0.62 8.94
C GLY A 283 -6.78 -0.90 9.07
N TYR A 284 -7.98 -1.37 9.43
CA TYR A 284 -8.33 -2.79 9.38
C TYR A 284 -8.88 -3.19 8.00
N ALA A 285 -8.88 -4.49 7.72
CA ALA A 285 -9.54 -5.06 6.55
C ALA A 285 -10.87 -5.75 6.91
N ILE A 286 -11.83 -5.76 5.98
CA ILE A 286 -13.12 -6.43 6.10
C ILE A 286 -13.44 -7.25 4.85
N THR A 287 -14.14 -8.37 5.05
CA THR A 287 -14.68 -9.16 3.94
C THR A 287 -16.03 -8.57 3.53
N ILE A 288 -16.19 -8.29 2.24
CA ILE A 288 -17.43 -7.76 1.67
C ILE A 288 -18.05 -8.81 0.74
N GLN A 289 -19.35 -9.01 0.89
CA GLN A 289 -20.22 -9.84 0.07
C GLN A 289 -21.47 -9.03 -0.28
N GLU A 290 -21.30 -8.11 -1.21
CA GLU A 290 -22.34 -7.21 -1.70
C GLU A 290 -22.52 -7.42 -3.21
N GLU A 291 -23.65 -7.01 -3.78
CA GLU A 291 -23.98 -7.21 -5.21
C GLU A 291 -22.86 -6.70 -6.15
N GLN A 292 -22.34 -5.50 -5.89
CA GLN A 292 -21.37 -4.80 -6.74
C GLN A 292 -19.92 -4.95 -6.25
N MET A 293 -19.70 -5.37 -5.01
CA MET A 293 -18.37 -5.44 -4.40
C MET A 293 -18.18 -6.73 -3.59
N LYS A 294 -17.18 -7.54 -3.98
CA LYS A 294 -16.84 -8.80 -3.30
C LYS A 294 -15.34 -8.94 -3.11
N GLY A 295 -14.94 -9.40 -1.93
CA GLY A 295 -13.54 -9.67 -1.60
C GLY A 295 -13.10 -9.00 -0.31
N LEU A 296 -11.78 -8.85 -0.17
CA LEU A 296 -11.15 -8.25 0.99
C LEU A 296 -10.85 -6.77 0.71
N PHE A 297 -11.31 -5.90 1.58
CA PHE A 297 -11.15 -4.45 1.43
C PHE A 297 -10.52 -3.87 2.69
N THR A 298 -9.63 -2.90 2.52
CA THR A 298 -9.12 -2.09 3.62
C THR A 298 -10.07 -0.94 3.91
N ILE A 299 -10.33 -0.66 5.18
CA ILE A 299 -11.05 0.53 5.62
C ILE A 299 -10.09 1.72 5.60
N LYS A 300 -10.30 2.67 4.67
CA LYS A 300 -9.53 3.91 4.57
C LYS A 300 -10.01 4.95 5.59
N SER A 301 -11.32 5.10 5.71
CA SER A 301 -11.98 5.92 6.73
C SER A 301 -13.22 5.24 7.26
N ASP A 302 -13.54 5.52 8.51
CA ASP A 302 -14.75 5.07 9.18
C ASP A 302 -15.45 6.24 9.87
N LYS A 303 -16.78 6.16 9.91
CA LYS A 303 -17.63 7.08 10.63
C LYS A 303 -18.78 6.29 11.25
N HIS A 304 -18.74 6.13 12.56
CA HIS A 304 -19.79 5.54 13.37
C HIS A 304 -20.70 6.61 13.94
N THR A 305 -22.00 6.52 13.69
CA THR A 305 -23.01 7.41 14.26
C THR A 305 -23.81 6.67 15.32
N ILE A 306 -23.75 7.16 16.56
CA ILE A 306 -24.51 6.65 17.70
C ILE A 306 -25.55 7.69 18.09
N GLN A 307 -26.82 7.41 17.81
CA GLN A 307 -27.93 8.34 18.08
C GLN A 307 -29.26 7.58 18.18
N ASN A 308 -30.17 8.04 19.04
CA ASN A 308 -31.52 7.48 19.19
C ASN A 308 -31.53 5.95 19.40
N GLY A 309 -30.56 5.43 20.15
CA GLY A 309 -30.40 4.00 20.41
C GLY A 309 -29.91 3.16 19.23
N LYS A 310 -29.51 3.79 18.12
CA LYS A 310 -28.95 3.11 16.94
C LYS A 310 -27.44 3.38 16.81
N HIS A 311 -26.73 2.40 16.27
CA HIS A 311 -25.33 2.50 15.86
C HIS A 311 -25.24 2.17 14.38
N MET A 312 -24.95 3.19 13.57
CA MET A 312 -24.73 3.08 12.13
C MET A 312 -23.26 3.32 11.82
N MET A 313 -22.79 2.83 10.69
CA MET A 313 -21.45 3.13 10.18
C MET A 313 -21.48 3.48 8.70
N GLU A 314 -20.56 4.36 8.31
CA GLU A 314 -20.19 4.66 6.93
C GLU A 314 -18.69 4.38 6.82
N LEU A 315 -18.29 3.57 5.84
CA LEU A 315 -16.89 3.20 5.60
C LEU A 315 -16.50 3.59 4.19
N ASP A 316 -15.38 4.30 4.04
CA ASP A 316 -14.69 4.40 2.76
C ASP A 316 -13.66 3.28 2.70
N ILE A 317 -13.67 2.54 1.60
CA ILE A 317 -12.94 1.30 1.46
C ILE A 317 -12.12 1.31 0.18
N GLU A 318 -10.99 0.62 0.24
CA GLU A 318 -10.12 0.38 -0.91
C GLU A 318 -9.95 -1.12 -1.06
N TYR A 319 -10.11 -1.62 -2.28
CA TYR A 319 -9.87 -3.04 -2.55
C TYR A 319 -8.46 -3.39 -2.09
N LEU A 320 -8.34 -4.40 -1.22
CA LEU A 320 -7.04 -4.89 -0.81
C LEU A 320 -6.51 -5.74 -1.97
N ASN A 321 -6.01 -5.05 -2.98
CA ASN A 321 -5.47 -5.68 -4.15
C ASN A 321 -4.16 -6.35 -3.77
N THR A 322 -4.06 -7.66 -3.98
CA THR A 322 -2.78 -8.35 -4.06
C THR A 322 -2.10 -7.93 -5.37
N ILE A 323 -1.57 -6.71 -5.38
CA ILE A 323 -0.69 -6.09 -6.38
C ILE A 323 -1.30 -6.00 -7.80
N SER A 324 -1.83 -4.82 -8.16
CA SER A 324 -1.88 -4.36 -9.55
C SER A 324 -0.69 -3.43 -9.81
N ASN A 325 0.14 -3.80 -10.79
CA ASN A 325 1.24 -2.98 -11.26
C ASN A 325 0.71 -1.98 -12.29
N VAL A 326 0.71 -0.70 -11.94
CA VAL A 326 0.61 0.39 -12.90
C VAL A 326 2.00 0.61 -13.49
N THR A 327 2.18 0.28 -14.76
CA THR A 327 3.43 0.55 -15.49
C THR A 327 3.51 2.03 -15.81
N THR A 328 4.53 2.72 -15.30
CA THR A 328 4.77 4.14 -15.57
C THR A 328 6.03 4.30 -16.40
N THR A 329 5.92 4.79 -17.63
CA THR A 329 7.06 5.02 -18.53
C THR A 329 7.51 6.49 -18.45
N GLY A 330 8.81 6.74 -18.29
CA GLY A 330 9.35 8.10 -18.21
C GLY A 330 10.68 8.24 -18.92
N SER A 331 10.74 9.14 -19.91
CA SER A 331 11.94 9.45 -20.69
C SER A 331 12.30 10.94 -20.53
N LEU A 332 13.51 11.20 -20.01
CA LEU A 332 14.13 12.53 -19.98
C LEU A 332 15.08 12.62 -21.17
N VAL A 333 15.06 13.72 -21.91
CA VAL A 333 16.01 13.98 -22.99
C VAL A 333 17.29 14.53 -22.39
N ASP A 334 18.35 13.70 -22.34
CA ASP A 334 19.71 14.16 -22.03
C ASP A 334 20.36 14.76 -23.28
N THR A 335 20.65 16.05 -23.25
CA THR A 335 21.42 16.74 -24.28
C THR A 335 22.90 16.77 -23.91
N SER A 336 23.54 15.60 -23.82
CA SER A 336 25.00 15.49 -23.87
C SER A 336 25.52 14.11 -24.31
N THR A 337 26.07 14.07 -25.53
CA THR A 337 27.11 13.13 -26.04
C THR A 337 26.83 11.61 -26.12
N VAL A 338 26.50 11.17 -27.33
CA VAL A 338 26.96 9.96 -28.09
C VAL A 338 27.58 8.79 -27.28
N ASN A 339 26.79 7.75 -27.00
CA ASN A 339 26.94 6.36 -27.50
C ASN A 339 26.11 5.35 -26.67
N GLY A 340 25.17 4.67 -27.36
CA GLY A 340 24.72 3.30 -27.11
C GLY A 340 24.06 2.97 -25.75
N VAL A 341 22.72 2.90 -25.75
CA VAL A 341 21.87 1.76 -25.31
C VAL A 341 20.42 2.25 -25.34
N SER A 342 19.61 1.60 -26.19
CA SER A 342 18.19 1.92 -26.41
C SER A 342 17.35 1.48 -25.21
N SER A 343 16.46 2.36 -24.75
CA SER A 343 15.43 2.06 -23.74
C SER A 343 14.31 1.21 -24.37
N VAL A 344 14.09 0.00 -23.85
CA VAL A 344 13.11 -0.95 -24.39
C VAL A 344 11.73 -0.75 -23.74
N ASP A 345 10.74 -0.42 -24.59
CA ASP A 345 9.30 -0.47 -24.30
C ASP A 345 8.82 -1.93 -24.34
N ASN A 346 8.09 -2.38 -23.33
CA ASN A 346 7.50 -3.72 -23.32
C ASN A 346 6.16 -3.71 -24.08
N THR A 347 6.14 -4.19 -25.32
CA THR A 347 5.09 -5.08 -25.89
C THR A 347 5.52 -5.64 -27.25
N ASN A 348 6.65 -6.34 -27.31
CA ASN A 348 6.89 -7.31 -28.38
C ASN A 348 7.98 -8.32 -27.97
N VAL A 349 7.57 -9.55 -27.59
CA VAL A 349 8.52 -10.64 -27.29
C VAL A 349 9.47 -10.88 -28.46
N ASP A 350 9.04 -10.71 -29.71
CA ASP A 350 9.92 -10.85 -30.88
C ASP A 350 11.04 -9.80 -30.88
N ALA A 351 10.70 -8.53 -30.58
CA ALA A 351 11.67 -7.44 -30.58
C ALA A 351 12.63 -7.56 -29.39
N GLY A 352 12.10 -7.77 -28.18
CA GLY A 352 12.96 -7.87 -27.00
C GLY A 352 13.81 -9.15 -26.99
N LEU A 353 13.31 -10.28 -27.52
CA LEU A 353 14.15 -11.47 -27.68
C LEU A 353 15.24 -11.25 -28.73
N ALA A 354 14.96 -10.54 -29.82
CA ALA A 354 15.96 -10.16 -30.82
C ALA A 354 17.01 -9.18 -30.24
N ASP A 355 16.59 -8.19 -29.45
CA ASP A 355 17.48 -7.23 -28.79
C ASP A 355 18.35 -7.92 -27.73
N GLY A 356 17.74 -8.77 -26.91
CA GLY A 356 18.45 -9.56 -25.90
C GLY A 356 19.46 -10.52 -26.52
N TRP A 357 19.08 -11.19 -27.62
CA TRP A 357 20.01 -12.01 -28.39
C TRP A 357 21.11 -11.18 -29.05
N SER A 358 20.80 -10.00 -29.59
CA SER A 358 21.81 -9.10 -30.14
C SER A 358 22.81 -8.61 -29.10
N ALA A 359 22.38 -8.44 -27.85
CA ALA A 359 23.22 -7.97 -26.75
C ALA A 359 24.09 -9.08 -26.16
N TRP A 360 23.56 -10.31 -26.05
CA TRP A 360 24.18 -11.37 -25.24
C TRP A 360 24.46 -12.67 -25.99
N GLY A 361 23.97 -12.83 -27.23
CA GLY A 361 24.20 -14.03 -28.04
C GLY A 361 25.66 -14.23 -28.40
N GLY A 362 26.10 -15.49 -28.42
CA GLY A 362 27.50 -15.87 -28.66
C GLY A 362 28.50 -15.40 -27.61
N GLN A 363 28.07 -15.07 -26.38
CA GLN A 363 28.96 -14.68 -25.29
C GLN A 363 29.07 -15.76 -24.20
N THR A 364 30.16 -15.74 -23.46
CA THR A 364 30.32 -16.54 -22.23
C THR A 364 29.78 -15.74 -21.05
N MET A 365 28.85 -16.34 -20.30
CA MET A 365 28.26 -15.73 -19.12
C MET A 365 29.27 -15.60 -17.97
N ASP A 366 29.00 -14.75 -16.98
CA ASP A 366 29.91 -14.51 -15.86
C ASP A 366 30.11 -15.80 -15.02
N ASN A 367 29.08 -16.64 -14.95
CA ASN A 367 29.13 -17.97 -14.32
C ASN A 367 29.54 -19.11 -15.28
N GLY A 368 30.02 -18.79 -16.49
CA GLY A 368 30.57 -19.77 -17.44
C GLY A 368 29.60 -20.90 -17.80
N ALA A 369 30.05 -22.15 -17.63
CA ALA A 369 29.26 -23.35 -17.97
C ALA A 369 27.96 -23.49 -17.14
N ASP A 370 27.91 -22.90 -15.94
CA ASP A 370 26.75 -22.97 -15.03
C ASP A 370 25.79 -21.77 -15.19
N GLY A 371 26.04 -20.88 -16.15
CA GLY A 371 25.29 -19.63 -16.34
C GLY A 371 23.94 -19.74 -17.05
N CYS A 372 23.20 -20.85 -16.93
CA CYS A 372 21.94 -21.03 -17.67
C CYS A 372 20.82 -20.08 -17.22
N ALA A 373 20.58 -19.94 -15.91
CA ALA A 373 19.61 -18.97 -15.40
C ALA A 373 20.08 -17.52 -15.62
N GLU A 374 21.39 -17.26 -15.54
CA GLU A 374 21.97 -15.97 -15.87
C GLU A 374 21.73 -15.58 -17.34
N ALA A 375 21.97 -16.50 -18.27
CA ALA A 375 21.73 -16.28 -19.70
C ALA A 375 20.25 -16.00 -19.98
N VAL A 376 19.36 -16.79 -19.38
CA VAL A 376 17.91 -16.60 -19.50
C VAL A 376 17.47 -15.24 -18.92
N GLY A 377 18.02 -14.83 -17.78
CA GLY A 377 17.77 -13.50 -17.21
C GLY A 377 18.27 -12.36 -18.11
N LYS A 378 19.53 -12.46 -18.58
CA LYS A 378 20.17 -11.42 -19.42
C LYS A 378 19.51 -11.26 -20.79
N ILE A 379 19.23 -12.36 -21.48
CA ILE A 379 18.56 -12.35 -22.79
C ILE A 379 17.08 -12.00 -22.62
N GLY A 380 16.42 -12.66 -21.67
CA GLY A 380 14.97 -12.53 -21.47
C GLY A 380 14.53 -11.22 -20.84
N GLY A 381 15.41 -10.53 -20.12
CA GLY A 381 15.10 -9.26 -19.46
C GLY A 381 14.78 -8.11 -20.42
N TYR A 382 15.02 -8.29 -21.72
CA TYR A 382 14.64 -7.32 -22.76
C TYR A 382 13.15 -7.37 -23.11
N TYR A 383 12.42 -8.44 -22.77
CA TYR A 383 10.97 -8.53 -23.01
C TYR A 383 10.15 -8.97 -21.80
N SER A 384 10.77 -9.65 -20.83
CA SER A 384 10.08 -10.16 -19.65
C SER A 384 10.51 -9.37 -18.41
N PRO A 385 9.61 -8.58 -17.81
CA PRO A 385 9.81 -7.99 -16.49
C PRO A 385 10.22 -9.00 -15.42
N PHE A 386 9.67 -10.22 -15.47
CA PHE A 386 10.12 -11.32 -14.61
C PHE A 386 11.63 -11.58 -14.79
N LEU A 387 12.08 -11.87 -16.01
CA LEU A 387 13.49 -12.21 -16.28
C LEU A 387 14.43 -11.02 -16.06
N ALA A 388 13.96 -9.80 -16.31
CA ALA A 388 14.71 -8.59 -16.01
C ALA A 388 14.92 -8.43 -14.50
N GLN A 389 13.92 -8.79 -13.69
CA GLN A 389 14.06 -8.81 -12.24
C GLN A 389 15.04 -9.90 -11.79
N GLU A 390 14.96 -11.11 -12.34
CA GLU A 390 15.89 -12.19 -12.01
C GLU A 390 17.34 -11.77 -12.28
N TYR A 391 17.59 -11.17 -13.44
CA TYR A 391 18.90 -10.63 -13.80
C TYR A 391 19.36 -9.50 -12.86
N ASN A 392 18.54 -8.48 -12.65
CA ASN A 392 18.88 -7.34 -11.79
C ASN A 392 19.06 -7.74 -10.31
N GLY A 393 18.38 -8.80 -9.87
CA GLY A 393 18.52 -9.41 -8.55
C GLY A 393 19.75 -10.31 -8.42
N GLY A 394 20.48 -10.56 -9.51
CA GLY A 394 21.66 -11.43 -9.52
C GLY A 394 21.33 -12.92 -9.40
N VAL A 395 20.12 -13.34 -9.80
CA VAL A 395 19.72 -14.74 -9.77
C VAL A 395 20.46 -15.50 -10.87
N ALA A 396 21.34 -16.41 -10.47
CA ALA A 396 22.13 -17.25 -11.36
C ALA A 396 21.80 -18.75 -11.23
N GLY A 397 20.96 -19.15 -10.27
CA GLY A 397 20.57 -20.53 -10.03
C GLY A 397 19.14 -20.84 -10.47
N VAL A 398 18.95 -21.97 -11.14
CA VAL A 398 17.63 -22.42 -11.62
C VAL A 398 16.62 -22.65 -10.48
N PRO A 399 16.97 -23.28 -9.33
CA PRO A 399 16.00 -23.48 -8.25
C PRO A 399 15.43 -22.17 -7.68
N GLN A 400 16.25 -21.11 -7.62
CA GLN A 400 15.80 -19.80 -7.17
C GLN A 400 14.84 -19.17 -8.18
N MET A 401 15.19 -19.18 -9.47
CA MET A 401 14.31 -18.67 -10.54
C MET A 401 12.97 -19.41 -10.60
N VAL A 402 12.97 -20.73 -10.39
CA VAL A 402 11.73 -21.53 -10.33
C VAL A 402 10.89 -21.16 -9.11
N SER A 403 11.50 -20.99 -7.94
CA SER A 403 10.80 -20.56 -6.72
C SER A 403 10.21 -19.16 -6.89
N ASP A 404 10.96 -18.23 -7.49
CA ASP A 404 10.50 -16.87 -7.74
C ASP A 404 9.37 -16.83 -8.78
N ALA A 405 9.41 -17.70 -9.80
CA ALA A 405 8.32 -17.89 -10.74
C ALA A 405 7.05 -18.47 -10.08
N GLU A 406 7.20 -19.46 -9.20
CA GLU A 406 6.08 -20.05 -8.43
C GLU A 406 5.41 -19.01 -7.54
N ASN A 407 6.22 -18.23 -6.81
CA ASN A 407 5.74 -17.15 -5.95
C ASN A 407 4.98 -16.05 -6.72
N LYS A 408 5.24 -15.91 -8.02
CA LYS A 408 4.55 -14.98 -8.93
C LYS A 408 3.38 -15.63 -9.68
N GLY A 409 3.09 -16.91 -9.46
CA GLY A 409 2.05 -17.64 -10.18
C GLY A 409 2.35 -17.85 -11.67
N LEU A 410 3.63 -17.73 -12.07
CA LEU A 410 4.08 -17.89 -13.46
C LEU A 410 4.51 -19.33 -13.78
N LEU A 411 4.59 -20.21 -12.77
CA LEU A 411 5.06 -21.58 -12.93
C LEU A 411 3.90 -22.54 -13.27
N GLN A 412 4.13 -23.41 -14.25
CA GLN A 412 3.19 -24.45 -14.67
C GLN A 412 3.94 -25.77 -14.91
N ASP A 413 3.24 -26.90 -14.77
CA ASP A 413 3.75 -28.20 -15.24
C ASP A 413 4.00 -28.15 -16.75
N PHE A 414 5.01 -28.88 -17.22
CA PHE A 414 5.34 -28.86 -18.64
C PHE A 414 4.26 -29.53 -19.48
N ASP A 415 3.69 -28.74 -20.39
CA ASP A 415 2.86 -29.19 -21.50
C ASP A 415 3.26 -28.40 -22.75
N SER A 416 3.79 -29.10 -23.76
CA SER A 416 4.23 -28.49 -25.01
C SER A 416 3.15 -27.68 -25.74
N SER A 417 1.86 -27.97 -25.51
CA SER A 417 0.76 -27.21 -26.10
C SER A 417 0.55 -25.83 -25.44
N ASN A 418 1.10 -25.61 -24.25
CA ASN A 418 1.03 -24.35 -23.51
C ASN A 418 2.26 -23.45 -23.72
N LEU A 419 3.28 -23.94 -24.44
CA LEU A 419 4.49 -23.17 -24.75
C LEU A 419 4.20 -22.02 -25.70
N GLN A 420 4.66 -20.83 -25.31
CA GLN A 420 4.65 -19.64 -26.14
C GLN A 420 6.07 -19.09 -26.26
N LYS A 421 6.36 -18.47 -27.40
CA LYS A 421 7.64 -17.81 -27.62
C LYS A 421 7.98 -16.90 -26.44
N GLY A 422 9.21 -16.96 -25.95
CA GLY A 422 9.67 -16.18 -24.80
C GLY A 422 9.38 -16.81 -23.43
N ASP A 423 8.62 -17.91 -23.35
CA ASP A 423 8.53 -18.69 -22.11
C ASP A 423 9.86 -19.35 -21.78
N VAL A 424 10.09 -19.63 -20.51
CA VAL A 424 11.28 -20.37 -20.06
C VAL A 424 10.89 -21.82 -19.80
N ILE A 425 11.65 -22.74 -20.39
CA ILE A 425 11.52 -24.18 -20.21
C ILE A 425 12.51 -24.58 -19.12
N VAL A 426 12.02 -25.29 -18.10
CA VAL A 426 12.82 -25.83 -16.99
C VAL A 426 12.97 -27.33 -17.21
N TYR A 427 14.18 -27.85 -17.03
CA TYR A 427 14.49 -29.27 -17.23
C TYR A 427 14.95 -29.96 -15.95
N GLY A 428 14.71 -31.27 -15.88
CA GLY A 428 15.12 -32.12 -14.76
C GLY A 428 14.48 -31.69 -13.45
N ASP A 429 15.23 -31.79 -12.35
CA ASP A 429 14.81 -31.32 -11.02
C ASP A 429 15.31 -29.89 -10.79
N ASN A 430 14.94 -28.97 -11.70
CA ASN A 430 15.46 -27.60 -11.76
C ASN A 430 16.97 -27.55 -12.08
N ASP A 431 17.43 -28.41 -13.00
CA ASP A 431 18.86 -28.54 -13.35
C ASP A 431 19.29 -27.56 -14.46
N HIS A 432 18.38 -27.21 -15.37
CA HIS A 432 18.68 -26.37 -16.53
C HIS A 432 17.47 -25.54 -16.97
N VAL A 433 17.73 -24.40 -17.63
CA VAL A 433 16.70 -23.54 -18.22
C VAL A 433 17.11 -22.96 -19.56
N VAL A 434 16.13 -22.76 -20.44
CA VAL A 434 16.27 -22.08 -21.73
C VAL A 434 15.02 -21.26 -22.05
N ILE A 435 15.13 -20.26 -22.92
CA ILE A 435 14.01 -19.49 -23.47
C ILE A 435 13.52 -20.17 -24.76
N TYR A 436 12.21 -20.45 -24.86
CA TYR A 436 11.60 -21.01 -26.06
C TYR A 436 11.55 -19.98 -27.20
N ASP A 437 11.98 -20.36 -28.41
CA ASP A 437 12.08 -19.44 -29.54
C ASP A 437 10.78 -19.27 -30.35
N GLY A 438 9.76 -20.07 -30.02
CA GLY A 438 8.45 -20.08 -30.70
C GLY A 438 8.31 -21.09 -31.84
N ASN A 439 9.40 -21.71 -32.29
CA ASN A 439 9.49 -22.54 -33.50
C ASN A 439 10.10 -23.93 -33.26
N GLY A 440 10.10 -24.41 -32.02
CA GLY A 440 10.70 -25.70 -31.64
C GLY A 440 12.14 -25.62 -31.15
N GLY A 441 12.78 -24.45 -31.25
CA GLY A 441 14.14 -24.19 -30.77
C GLY A 441 14.18 -23.43 -29.45
N TYR A 442 15.39 -22.98 -29.07
CA TYR A 442 15.64 -22.31 -27.81
C TYR A 442 16.83 -21.36 -27.82
N TYR A 443 16.80 -20.34 -26.95
CA TYR A 443 17.95 -19.54 -26.56
C TYR A 443 18.40 -19.92 -25.15
N GLY A 444 19.68 -20.25 -24.96
CA GLY A 444 20.17 -20.71 -23.65
C GLY A 444 21.69 -20.73 -23.55
N ASN A 445 22.23 -21.25 -22.45
CA ASN A 445 23.67 -21.40 -22.24
C ASN A 445 24.09 -22.86 -22.43
N SER A 446 24.92 -23.15 -23.43
CA SER A 446 25.47 -24.49 -23.65
C SER A 446 26.76 -24.66 -22.86
N SER A 447 26.76 -25.56 -21.87
CA SER A 447 27.92 -25.85 -21.02
C SER A 447 29.07 -26.53 -21.76
N SER A 448 28.79 -27.24 -22.86
CA SER A 448 29.79 -27.92 -23.69
C SER A 448 30.41 -27.03 -24.78
N ALA A 449 29.82 -25.87 -25.04
CA ALA A 449 30.34 -24.90 -25.99
C ALA A 449 31.59 -24.18 -25.47
N ASN A 450 32.33 -23.54 -26.39
CA ASN A 450 33.56 -22.80 -26.08
C ASN A 450 34.58 -23.62 -25.25
N ASN A 451 34.90 -24.85 -25.70
CA ASN A 451 35.79 -25.78 -25.01
C ASN A 451 35.39 -26.10 -23.55
N GLY A 452 34.08 -26.14 -23.26
CA GLY A 452 33.56 -26.40 -21.92
C GLY A 452 33.51 -25.19 -20.99
N GLN A 453 33.71 -23.97 -21.52
CA GLN A 453 33.64 -22.73 -20.73
C GLN A 453 32.24 -22.13 -20.66
N GLY A 454 31.28 -22.65 -21.43
CA GLY A 454 29.94 -22.08 -21.53
C GLY A 454 29.84 -21.01 -22.62
N LEU A 455 28.79 -21.09 -23.44
CA LEU A 455 28.47 -20.08 -24.45
C LEU A 455 26.96 -20.01 -24.63
N THR A 456 26.42 -18.79 -24.74
CA THR A 456 25.03 -18.62 -25.15
C THR A 456 24.83 -19.06 -26.60
N VAL A 457 23.83 -19.89 -26.84
CA VAL A 457 23.50 -20.48 -28.15
C VAL A 457 22.01 -20.28 -28.47
N HIS A 458 21.70 -20.28 -29.76
CA HIS A 458 20.36 -20.48 -30.28
C HIS A 458 20.35 -21.86 -30.96
N GLY A 459 19.63 -22.82 -30.36
CA GLY A 459 19.56 -24.20 -30.84
C GLY A 459 18.19 -24.50 -31.45
N ASP A 460 18.15 -25.43 -32.40
CA ASP A 460 16.96 -25.69 -33.23
C ASP A 460 15.93 -26.62 -32.57
N ASP A 461 16.31 -27.35 -31.51
CA ASP A 461 15.45 -28.32 -30.82
C ASP A 461 15.58 -28.19 -29.29
N TYR A 462 14.52 -27.73 -28.63
CA TYR A 462 14.49 -27.60 -27.17
C TYR A 462 14.44 -28.96 -26.45
N THR A 463 14.19 -30.07 -27.14
CA THR A 463 14.17 -31.42 -26.55
C THR A 463 15.56 -32.06 -26.48
N GLU A 464 16.55 -31.54 -27.22
CA GLU A 464 17.92 -32.04 -27.24
C GLU A 464 18.80 -31.44 -26.12
N MET A 465 18.45 -31.71 -24.85
CA MET A 465 19.17 -31.21 -23.65
C MET A 465 20.04 -32.25 -22.96
N GLY A 466 20.84 -33.02 -23.70
CA GLY A 466 21.83 -33.92 -23.11
C GLY A 466 21.26 -35.00 -22.16
N GLY A 467 20.00 -35.39 -22.38
CA GLY A 467 19.27 -36.36 -21.55
C GLY A 467 18.36 -35.75 -20.48
N LEU A 468 18.39 -34.43 -20.29
CA LEU A 468 17.42 -33.72 -19.44
C LEU A 468 16.08 -33.58 -20.16
N VAL A 469 14.99 -33.79 -19.42
CA VAL A 469 13.62 -33.67 -19.94
C VAL A 469 12.95 -32.40 -19.41
N PRO A 470 12.13 -31.70 -20.21
CA PRO A 470 11.33 -30.58 -19.72
C PRO A 470 10.38 -31.04 -18.61
N THR A 471 10.32 -30.29 -17.51
CA THR A 471 9.46 -30.59 -16.35
C THR A 471 8.51 -29.46 -16.01
N LYS A 472 8.90 -28.20 -16.25
CA LYS A 472 8.06 -27.03 -15.95
C LYS A 472 8.18 -25.96 -17.04
N ILE A 473 7.19 -25.08 -17.09
CA ILE A 473 7.17 -23.86 -17.90
C ILE A 473 7.06 -22.67 -16.95
N ILE A 474 7.92 -21.67 -17.13
CA ILE A 474 7.73 -20.35 -16.54
C ILE A 474 7.17 -19.45 -17.63
N LYS A 475 5.98 -18.88 -17.40
CA LYS A 475 5.23 -18.02 -18.34
C LYS A 475 5.82 -16.61 -18.46
N ALA A 476 7.10 -16.54 -18.80
CA ALA A 476 7.86 -15.30 -18.93
C ALA A 476 7.43 -14.43 -20.14
N SER A 477 6.69 -14.99 -21.10
CA SER A 477 6.08 -14.22 -22.18
C SER A 477 4.86 -13.37 -21.75
N GLN A 478 4.34 -13.60 -20.53
CA GLN A 478 3.11 -12.97 -20.01
C GLN A 478 3.34 -12.11 -18.75
N GLY A 479 4.55 -12.09 -18.19
CA GLY A 479 4.84 -11.55 -16.86
C GLY A 479 6.06 -10.66 -16.77
#